data_AF-A0A3A8KXZ0-F1
#
_entry.id   AF-A0A3A8KXZ0-F1
#
_cell.length_a   1.000
_cell.length_b   1.000
_cell.length_c   1.000
_cell.angle_alpha   90.00
_cell.angle_beta   90.00
_cell.angle_gamma   90.00
#
_symmetry.space_group_name_H-M   'P 1'
#
loop_
_entity.id
_entity.type
_entity.pdbx_description
1 polymer ?
#
loop_
_entity_poly.entity_id
_entity_poly.type
_entity_poly.pdbx_seq_one_letter_code
_entity_poly.pdbx_strand_id
1 'polypeptide(L)'
;MIAILKSWSARARHTGTRQEGSLKAVRMLGAEGLVDARRRAGRALERAWRCTCCRSLLAHVFERVGSTLFLDDDPEVLVQAFEDSERDRFSARVLAACIVMVGRERVAVAL
;
A
#
# COMPACT_ATOMS: atom_id res chain seq x y z
N MET A 1 -37.11 22.38 -20.09
CA MET A 1 -37.46 22.04 -18.68
C MET A 1 -36.85 20.68 -18.38
N ILE A 2 -35.56 20.59 -18.06
CA ILE A 2 -34.91 20.67 -16.73
C ILE A 2 -35.40 19.60 -15.74
N ALA A 3 -34.56 18.57 -15.63
CA ALA A 3 -34.08 17.85 -14.45
C ALA A 3 -35.05 17.09 -13.53
N ILE A 4 -34.78 15.78 -13.38
CA ILE A 4 -34.59 15.16 -12.05
C ILE A 4 -33.40 14.19 -12.13
N LEU A 5 -32.20 14.70 -11.89
CA LEU A 5 -31.04 13.90 -11.47
C LEU A 5 -31.34 13.38 -10.06
N LYS A 6 -31.62 12.09 -9.92
CA LYS A 6 -31.59 11.44 -8.60
C LYS A 6 -30.15 11.43 -8.12
N SER A 7 -29.85 12.36 -7.22
CA SER A 7 -28.64 12.39 -6.41
C SER A 7 -28.56 11.11 -5.58
N TRP A 8 -27.59 10.25 -5.90
CA TRP A 8 -27.13 9.20 -5.00
C TRP A 8 -25.85 9.71 -4.32
N SER A 9 -26.03 10.66 -3.40
CA SER A 9 -25.00 11.02 -2.44
C SER A 9 -25.25 10.24 -1.14
N ALA A 10 -24.20 9.57 -0.66
CA ALA A 10 -24.05 8.92 0.65
C ALA A 10 -24.19 7.39 0.70
N ARG A 11 -23.10 6.66 0.36
CA ARG A 11 -22.74 5.40 1.04
C ARG A 11 -21.31 4.93 0.74
N ALA A 12 -20.29 5.60 1.28
CA ALA A 12 -18.89 5.12 1.15
C ALA A 12 -18.03 5.41 2.40
N ARG A 13 -18.62 5.37 3.60
CA ARG A 13 -17.85 5.61 4.86
C ARG A 13 -17.88 4.46 5.87
N HIS A 14 -18.65 3.40 5.64
CA HIS A 14 -18.70 2.23 6.54
C HIS A 14 -18.32 0.89 5.88
N THR A 15 -18.05 0.87 4.58
CA THR A 15 -17.49 -0.29 3.87
C THR A 15 -15.95 -0.29 3.85
N GLY A 16 -15.32 0.87 4.08
CA GLY A 16 -13.88 1.07 4.00
C GLY A 16 -13.10 0.14 4.92
N THR A 17 -13.38 0.13 6.24
CA THR A 17 -12.59 -0.66 7.20
C THR A 17 -12.60 -2.17 6.95
N ARG A 18 -13.74 -2.74 6.54
CA ARG A 18 -13.84 -4.18 6.25
C ARG A 18 -13.14 -4.56 4.94
N GLN A 19 -13.16 -3.67 3.96
CA GLN A 19 -12.46 -3.87 2.69
C GLN A 19 -10.95 -3.65 2.85
N GLU A 20 -10.54 -2.68 3.67
CA GLU A 20 -9.15 -2.40 4.05
C GLU A 20 -8.49 -3.59 4.76
N GLY A 21 -9.16 -4.21 5.73
CA GLY A 21 -8.67 -5.40 6.43
C GLY A 21 -8.48 -6.62 5.52
N SER A 22 -9.09 -6.62 4.33
CA SER A 22 -8.92 -7.69 3.34
C SER A 22 -7.64 -7.54 2.49
N LEU A 23 -7.08 -6.33 2.44
CA LEU A 23 -5.87 -6.03 1.68
C LEU A 23 -4.69 -6.87 2.20
N LYS A 24 -3.95 -7.49 1.28
CA LYS A 24 -2.83 -8.38 1.65
C LYS A 24 -1.77 -7.64 2.46
N ALA A 25 -1.43 -6.41 2.06
CA ALA A 25 -0.48 -5.57 2.79
C ALA A 25 -0.92 -5.28 4.24
N VAL A 26 -2.20 -5.04 4.49
CA VAL A 26 -2.76 -4.81 5.83
C VAL A 26 -2.66 -6.09 6.68
N ARG A 27 -3.06 -7.24 6.12
CA ARG A 27 -2.97 -8.54 6.79
C ARG A 27 -1.54 -8.94 7.12
N MET A 28 -0.59 -8.68 6.22
CA MET A 28 0.83 -8.97 6.44
C MET A 28 1.44 -8.16 7.58
N LEU A 29 0.90 -6.97 7.88
CA LEU A 29 1.29 -6.18 9.06
C LEU A 29 0.58 -6.64 10.35
N GLY A 30 -0.35 -7.60 10.24
CA GLY A 30 -1.18 -8.11 11.33
C GLY A 30 -2.22 -7.11 11.81
N ALA A 31 -2.56 -6.12 10.98
CA ALA A 31 -3.50 -5.06 11.32
C ALA A 31 -4.93 -5.40 10.83
N GLU A 32 -5.92 -4.82 11.49
CA GLU A 32 -7.34 -5.01 11.15
C GLU A 32 -7.90 -3.91 10.23
N GLY A 33 -7.13 -2.84 9.99
CA GLY A 33 -7.51 -1.73 9.13
C GLY A 33 -6.34 -0.77 8.89
N LEU A 34 -6.52 0.20 7.99
CA LEU A 34 -5.40 1.03 7.51
C LEU A 34 -4.73 1.88 8.60
N VAL A 35 -5.49 2.38 9.58
CA VAL A 35 -4.94 3.22 10.66
C VAL A 35 -3.93 2.43 11.52
N ASP A 36 -4.30 1.23 11.95
CA ASP A 36 -3.39 0.35 12.70
C ASP A 36 -2.24 -0.12 11.80
N ALA A 37 -2.54 -0.46 10.54
CA ALA A 37 -1.54 -0.88 9.57
C ALA A 37 -0.46 0.20 9.38
N ARG A 38 -0.83 1.48 9.25
CA ARG A 38 0.12 2.60 9.12
C ARG A 38 1.01 2.76 10.35
N ARG A 39 0.44 2.63 11.55
CA ARG A 39 1.23 2.67 12.80
C ARG A 39 2.26 1.54 12.85
N ARG A 40 1.86 0.33 12.43
CA ARG A 40 2.75 -0.84 12.38
C ARG A 40 3.77 -0.74 11.26
N ALA A 41 3.38 -0.19 10.11
CA ALA A 41 4.26 0.09 8.98
C ALA A 41 5.37 1.06 9.37
N GLY A 42 5.05 2.15 10.07
CA GLY A 42 6.05 3.10 10.60
C GLY A 42 7.14 2.39 11.41
N ARG A 43 6.75 1.55 12.38
CA ARG A 43 7.71 0.75 13.17
C ARG A 43 8.51 -0.25 12.35
N ALA A 44 7.92 -0.83 11.31
CA ALA A 44 8.62 -1.75 10.41
C ALA A 44 9.67 -1.01 9.57
N LEU A 45 9.32 0.19 9.08
CA LEU A 45 10.21 1.02 8.25
C LEU A 45 11.34 1.64 9.05
N GLU A 46 11.10 2.09 10.29
CA GLU A 46 12.16 2.57 11.20
C GLU A 46 13.27 1.53 11.38
N ARG A 47 12.91 0.24 11.43
CA ARG A 47 13.88 -0.86 11.52
C ARG A 47 14.56 -1.20 10.19
N ALA A 48 13.88 -0.96 9.08
CA ALA A 48 14.34 -1.31 7.73
C ALA A 48 15.15 -0.19 7.04
N TRP A 49 15.13 1.05 7.56
CA TRP A 49 15.62 2.28 6.90
C TRP A 49 17.10 2.36 6.50
N ARG A 50 17.91 1.31 6.65
CA ARG A 50 19.36 1.34 6.37
C ARG A 50 19.71 1.00 4.91
N CYS A 51 19.08 1.67 3.95
CA CYS A 51 19.53 1.60 2.56
C CYS A 51 20.80 2.44 2.39
N THR A 52 21.88 1.84 1.88
CA THR A 52 23.18 2.52 1.66
C THR A 52 23.37 3.03 0.24
N CYS A 53 22.51 2.64 -0.71
CA CYS A 53 22.65 2.96 -2.13
C CYS A 53 21.72 4.09 -2.62
N CYS A 54 20.60 4.35 -1.94
CA CYS A 54 19.60 5.34 -2.36
C CYS A 54 19.33 6.37 -1.27
N ARG A 55 18.92 7.59 -1.68
CA ARG A 55 18.59 8.71 -0.78
C ARG A 55 17.50 8.36 0.26
N SER A 56 16.64 7.38 -0.03
CA SER A 56 15.70 6.78 0.93
C SER A 56 15.25 5.39 0.46
N LEU A 57 14.73 4.58 1.39
CA LEU A 57 14.16 3.26 1.10
C LEU A 57 13.01 3.34 0.08
N LEU A 58 12.15 4.36 0.18
CA LEU A 58 11.03 4.56 -0.75
C LEU A 58 11.50 4.93 -2.17
N ALA A 59 12.58 5.69 -2.31
CA ALA A 59 13.12 6.04 -3.62
C ALA A 59 13.57 4.79 -4.38
N HIS A 60 14.24 3.85 -3.68
CA HIS A 60 14.66 2.59 -4.28
C HIS A 60 13.47 1.70 -4.66
N VAL A 61 12.43 1.65 -3.81
CA VAL A 61 11.19 0.95 -4.15
C VAL A 61 10.59 1.53 -5.44
N PHE A 62 10.42 2.84 -5.55
CA PHE A 62 9.85 3.42 -6.78
C PHE A 62 10.72 3.25 -8.02
N GLU A 63 12.04 3.17 -7.86
CA GLU A 63 12.95 2.85 -8.97
C GLU A 63 12.72 1.42 -9.49
N ARG A 64 12.48 0.45 -8.59
CA ARG A 64 12.34 -0.97 -8.95
C ARG A 64 10.92 -1.37 -9.38
N VAL A 65 9.90 -0.96 -8.63
CA VAL A 65 8.49 -1.35 -8.87
C VAL A 65 7.66 -0.30 -9.62
N GLY A 66 8.25 0.86 -9.91
CA GLY A 66 7.60 1.94 -10.65
C GLY A 66 7.10 3.08 -9.76
N SER A 67 6.63 4.16 -10.40
CA SER A 67 6.37 5.44 -9.74
C SER A 67 5.12 5.49 -8.86
N THR A 68 4.27 4.46 -8.91
CA THR A 68 3.01 4.42 -8.17
C THR A 68 2.81 3.06 -7.52
N LEU A 69 2.54 3.08 -6.22
CA LEU A 69 2.06 1.92 -5.46
C LEU A 69 0.57 2.07 -5.20
N PHE A 70 -0.13 0.95 -5.20
CA PHE A 70 -1.54 0.86 -4.88
C PHE A 70 -1.76 0.03 -3.61
N LEU A 71 -2.82 0.35 -2.86
CA LEU A 71 -3.16 -0.36 -1.63
C LEU A 71 -3.52 -1.84 -1.86
N ASP A 72 -3.92 -2.19 -3.08
CA ASP A 72 -4.25 -3.54 -3.52
C ASP A 72 -3.06 -4.31 -4.13
N ASP A 73 -1.87 -3.69 -4.25
CA ASP A 73 -0.69 -4.38 -4.76
C ASP A 73 -0.29 -5.56 -3.86
N ASP A 74 0.19 -6.64 -4.48
CA ASP A 74 0.64 -7.83 -3.78
C ASP A 74 2.12 -7.70 -3.38
N PRO A 75 2.45 -7.60 -2.07
CA PRO A 75 3.82 -7.43 -1.63
C PRO A 75 4.74 -8.58 -2.04
N GLU A 76 4.24 -9.82 -2.13
CA GLU A 76 5.06 -11.00 -2.48
C GLU A 76 5.41 -11.00 -3.97
N VAL A 77 4.52 -10.48 -4.82
CA VAL A 77 4.80 -10.26 -6.24
C VAL A 77 5.83 -9.13 -6.39
N LEU A 78 5.66 -8.03 -5.65
CA LEU A 78 6.60 -6.91 -5.70
C LEU A 78 8.02 -7.28 -5.25
N VAL A 79 8.20 -8.23 -4.32
CA VAL A 79 9.54 -8.74 -3.93
C VAL A 79 10.32 -9.24 -5.14
N GLN A 80 9.64 -9.77 -6.16
CA GLN A 80 10.30 -10.34 -7.33
C GLN A 80 10.99 -9.28 -8.22
N ALA A 81 10.65 -8.00 -8.06
CA ALA A 81 11.32 -6.89 -8.75
C ALA A 81 12.71 -6.56 -8.18
N PHE A 82 13.08 -7.15 -7.05
CA PHE A 82 14.37 -6.96 -6.39
C PHE A 82 15.27 -8.17 -6.63
N GLU A 83 16.58 -7.91 -6.72
CA GLU A 83 17.60 -8.95 -6.81
C GLU A 83 17.65 -9.77 -5.51
N ASP A 84 18.10 -11.02 -5.57
CA ASP A 84 18.14 -11.89 -4.38
C ASP A 84 18.94 -11.29 -3.22
N SER A 85 20.01 -10.53 -3.53
CA SER A 85 20.83 -9.81 -2.55
C SER A 85 20.09 -8.65 -1.85
N GLU A 86 19.00 -8.16 -2.43
CA GLU A 86 18.19 -7.05 -1.94
C GLU A 86 16.95 -7.54 -1.17
N ARG A 87 16.49 -8.77 -1.41
CA ARG A 87 15.23 -9.32 -0.85
C ARG A 87 15.22 -9.43 0.67
N ASP A 88 16.38 -9.57 1.30
CA ASP A 88 16.50 -9.51 2.77
C ASP A 88 16.11 -8.12 3.32
N ARG A 89 16.44 -7.06 2.57
CA ARG A 89 16.15 -5.67 2.93
C ARG A 89 14.75 -5.24 2.48
N PHE A 90 14.33 -5.71 1.30
CA PHE A 90 13.03 -5.43 0.69
C PHE A 90 12.10 -6.64 0.76
N SER A 91 12.01 -7.24 1.95
CA SER A 91 11.10 -8.35 2.19
C SER A 91 9.64 -7.95 1.93
N ALA A 92 8.78 -8.94 1.70
CA ALA A 92 7.35 -8.71 1.46
C ALA A 92 6.69 -7.91 2.61
N ARG A 93 7.19 -8.03 3.84
CA ARG A 93 6.71 -7.23 4.98
C ARG A 93 7.10 -5.76 4.88
N VAL A 94 8.30 -5.45 4.40
CA VAL A 94 8.76 -4.07 4.17
C VAL A 94 7.96 -3.46 3.01
N LEU A 95 7.73 -4.21 1.94
CA LEU A 95 6.90 -3.76 0.82
C LEU A 95 5.44 -3.55 1.23
N ALA A 96 4.88 -4.42 2.08
CA ALA A 96 3.57 -4.21 2.69
C ALA A 96 3.51 -2.90 3.51
N ALA A 97 4.58 -2.59 4.25
CA ALA A 97 4.68 -1.33 4.98
C ALA A 97 4.75 -0.12 4.04
N CYS A 98 5.49 -0.20 2.93
CA CYS A 98 5.53 0.82 1.90
C CYS A 98 4.13 1.04 1.28
N ILE A 99 3.46 -0.04 0.85
CA ILE A 99 2.11 0.00 0.27
C ILE A 99 1.13 0.71 1.22
N VAL A 100 1.10 0.34 2.50
CA VAL A 100 0.14 0.93 3.45
C VAL A 100 0.43 2.42 3.74
N MET A 101 1.69 2.84 3.66
CA MET A 101 2.10 4.21 3.96
C MET A 101 1.87 5.17 2.79
N VAL A 102 2.17 4.75 1.55
CA VAL A 102 2.16 5.63 0.37
C VAL A 102 1.25 5.14 -0.76
N GLY A 103 0.71 3.95 -0.64
CA GLY A 103 -0.16 3.34 -1.64
C GLY A 103 -1.45 4.12 -1.83
N ARG A 104 -1.88 4.22 -3.07
CA ARG A 104 -3.12 4.90 -3.46
C ARG A 104 -4.26 3.88 -3.62
N GLU A 105 -5.48 4.34 -3.43
CA GLU A 105 -6.65 3.57 -3.86
C GLU A 105 -6.71 3.54 -5.38
N ARG A 106 -6.95 2.36 -5.94
CA ARG A 106 -7.23 2.22 -7.37
C ARG A 106 -8.68 2.62 -7.62
N VAL A 107 -8.88 3.78 -8.24
CA VAL A 107 -10.21 4.20 -8.71
C VAL A 107 -10.49 3.48 -10.02
N ALA A 108 -11.31 2.43 -9.98
CA ALA A 108 -11.84 1.86 -11.21
C ALA A 108 -12.77 2.89 -11.85
N VAL A 109 -12.31 3.53 -12.93
CA VAL A 109 -13.19 4.32 -13.78
C VAL A 109 -14.00 3.31 -14.59
N ALA A 110 -15.27 3.12 -14.23
CA ALA A 110 -16.20 2.41 -15.09
C ALA A 110 -16.34 3.23 -16.38
N LEU A 111 -15.85 2.68 -17.50
CA LEU A 111 -16.12 3.18 -18.84
C LEU A 111 -17.50 2.69 -19.29
#